data_AF-A0AAE4T8F6-F1
#
_entry.id   AF-A0AAE4T8F6-F1
#
_cell.length_a   1.000
_cell.length_b   1.000
_cell.length_c   1.000
_cell.angle_alpha   90.00
_cell.angle_beta   90.00
_cell.angle_gamma   90.00
#
_symmetry.space_group_name_H-M   'P 1'
#
loop_
_entity.id
_entity.type
_entity.pdbx_description
1 polymer ?
#
loop_
_entity_poly.entity_id
_entity_poly.type
_entity_poly.pdbx_seq_one_letter_code
_entity_poly.pdbx_strand_id
1 'polypeptide(L)'
;MIRRALIAVILSGCATVAPPDQISASLVPASAGIDVAGTGQEIGFGRHIDGAIAAVSSFEGAPVSDTGTTCRVVGYASGLRLYFTGNAFSAWSYDGATAGEVCVP
;
A
#
# COMPACT_ATOMS: atom_id res chain seq x y z
N MET A 1 -61.11 -18.93 -4.25
CA MET A 1 -60.14 -17.86 -3.96
C MET A 1 -58.76 -18.50 -3.78
N ILE A 2 -57.87 -18.42 -4.77
CA ILE A 2 -56.51 -19.02 -4.71
C ILE A 2 -55.50 -17.89 -4.86
N ARG A 3 -54.80 -17.57 -3.77
CA ARG A 3 -53.74 -16.56 -3.71
C ARG A 3 -52.50 -17.12 -4.39
N ARG A 4 -52.11 -16.57 -5.53
CA ARG A 4 -50.83 -16.84 -6.18
C ARG A 4 -49.74 -16.12 -5.39
N ALA A 5 -48.94 -16.85 -4.63
CA ALA A 5 -47.73 -16.33 -4.02
C ALA A 5 -46.64 -16.26 -5.10
N LEU A 6 -46.27 -15.05 -5.52
CA LEU A 6 -45.12 -14.79 -6.37
C LEU A 6 -43.87 -14.84 -5.49
N ILE A 7 -43.07 -15.89 -5.64
CA ILE A 7 -41.75 -16.02 -5.03
C ILE A 7 -40.79 -15.16 -5.86
N ALA A 8 -40.37 -14.04 -5.29
CA ALA A 8 -39.31 -13.20 -5.86
C ALA A 8 -37.95 -13.86 -5.58
N VAL A 9 -37.32 -14.38 -6.62
CA VAL A 9 -35.94 -14.89 -6.55
C VAL A 9 -35.02 -13.67 -6.56
N ILE A 10 -34.40 -13.37 -5.42
CA ILE A 10 -33.38 -12.34 -5.32
C ILE A 10 -32.08 -12.96 -5.83
N LEU A 11 -31.71 -12.68 -7.07
CA LEU A 11 -30.37 -12.99 -7.59
C LEU A 11 -29.35 -12.16 -6.77
N SER A 12 -28.62 -12.82 -5.87
CA SER A 12 -27.40 -12.25 -5.29
C SER A 12 -26.34 -12.16 -6.39
N GLY A 13 -26.22 -10.98 -6.99
CA GLY A 13 -25.07 -10.66 -7.85
C GLY A 13 -23.82 -10.61 -6.98
N CYS A 14 -22.89 -11.54 -7.19
CA CYS A 14 -21.49 -11.28 -6.84
C CYS A 14 -21.05 -10.08 -7.66
N ALA A 15 -21.03 -8.90 -7.05
CA ALA A 15 -20.37 -7.75 -7.62
C ALA A 15 -18.88 -8.08 -7.64
N THR A 16 -18.37 -8.47 -8.81
CA THR A 16 -16.93 -8.50 -9.09
C THR A 16 -16.45 -7.07 -8.90
N VAL A 17 -15.85 -6.78 -7.74
CA VAL A 17 -15.19 -5.50 -7.50
C VAL A 17 -14.05 -5.45 -8.52
N ALA A 18 -14.18 -4.57 -9.52
CA ALA A 18 -13.10 -4.31 -10.45
C ALA A 18 -11.85 -3.98 -9.61
N PRO A 19 -10.68 -4.54 -9.93
CA PRO A 19 -9.44 -4.12 -9.29
C PRO A 19 -9.38 -2.60 -9.35
N PRO A 20 -9.04 -1.90 -8.24
CA PRO A 20 -8.90 -0.46 -8.29
C PRO A 20 -7.98 -0.10 -9.45
N ASP A 21 -8.35 0.92 -10.23
CA ASP A 21 -7.53 1.41 -11.33
C ASP A 21 -6.10 1.55 -10.81
N GLN A 22 -5.17 0.83 -11.44
CA GLN A 22 -3.76 0.92 -11.11
C GLN A 22 -3.38 2.39 -11.35
N ILE A 23 -3.21 3.15 -10.28
CA ILE A 23 -2.85 4.55 -10.41
C ILE A 23 -1.42 4.53 -10.95
N SER A 24 -1.27 4.82 -12.26
CA SER A 24 0.00 5.07 -12.93
C SER A 24 0.59 6.40 -12.46
N ALA A 25 0.72 6.58 -11.16
CA ALA A 25 1.42 7.70 -10.56
C ALA A 25 2.81 7.23 -10.15
N SER A 26 3.81 8.01 -10.55
CA SER A 26 5.17 7.81 -10.07
C SER A 26 5.25 8.21 -8.59
N LEU A 27 5.90 7.40 -7.78
CA LEU A 27 6.18 7.72 -6.39
C LEU A 27 7.36 8.71 -6.32
N VAL A 28 7.10 9.90 -5.76
CA VAL A 28 8.09 10.98 -5.63
C VAL A 28 8.55 11.07 -4.18
N PRO A 29 9.86 11.05 -3.92
CA PRO A 29 10.46 11.33 -2.62
C PRO A 29 9.91 12.58 -1.90
N ALA A 30 9.42 12.42 -0.66
CA ALA A 30 9.02 13.53 0.21
C ALA A 30 9.66 13.44 1.62
N SER A 31 9.67 14.56 2.35
CA SER A 31 10.39 14.69 3.63
C SER A 31 9.79 13.88 4.79
N ALA A 32 8.49 13.55 4.74
CA ALA A 32 7.77 12.78 5.77
C ALA A 32 7.06 11.54 5.20
N GLY A 33 7.27 11.24 3.91
CA GLY A 33 6.38 10.38 3.15
C GLY A 33 6.92 10.05 1.76
N ILE A 34 5.99 9.62 0.91
CA ILE A 34 6.16 9.53 -0.54
C ILE A 34 4.99 10.25 -1.18
N ASP A 35 5.28 11.26 -2.01
CA ASP A 35 4.28 11.93 -2.82
C ASP A 35 3.83 11.04 -3.97
N VAL A 36 2.53 11.07 -4.28
CA VAL A 36 1.95 10.37 -5.42
C VAL A 36 1.85 11.36 -6.58
N ALA A 37 2.75 11.25 -7.56
CA ALA A 37 2.88 12.23 -8.65
C ALA A 37 1.55 12.49 -9.36
N GLY A 38 1.28 13.77 -9.62
CA GLY A 38 0.10 14.21 -10.36
C GLY A 38 -1.21 14.20 -9.55
N THR A 39 -1.19 13.81 -8.27
CA THR A 39 -2.41 13.72 -7.45
C THR A 39 -2.49 14.76 -6.32
N GLY A 40 -1.34 15.34 -5.93
CA GLY A 40 -1.25 16.22 -4.74
C GLY A 40 -1.46 15.48 -3.42
N GLN A 41 -1.42 14.14 -3.42
CA GLN A 41 -1.53 13.29 -2.24
C GLN A 41 -0.14 12.82 -1.78
N GLU A 42 0.06 12.72 -0.47
CA GLU A 42 1.24 12.16 0.17
C GLU A 42 0.85 10.85 0.87
N ILE A 43 1.61 9.78 0.65
CA ILE A 43 1.60 8.59 1.51
C ILE A 43 2.33 8.99 2.80
N GLY A 44 1.58 9.53 3.76
CA GLY A 44 2.06 9.82 5.10
C GLY A 44 2.23 8.52 5.88
N PHE A 45 3.47 8.15 6.21
CA PHE A 45 3.74 6.82 6.75
C PHE A 45 3.31 6.59 8.20
N GLY A 46 2.85 7.63 8.92
CA GLY A 46 2.20 7.51 10.22
C GLY A 46 2.87 6.52 11.21
N ARG A 47 2.07 5.93 12.10
CA ARG A 47 2.51 4.90 13.09
C ARG A 47 2.04 3.48 12.73
N HIS A 48 1.43 3.28 11.57
CA HIS A 48 0.80 2.01 11.20
C HIS A 48 1.53 1.36 10.02
N ILE A 49 2.46 0.45 10.35
CA ILE A 49 3.31 -0.29 9.40
C ILE A 49 2.47 -0.95 8.30
N ASP A 50 1.44 -1.71 8.68
CA ASP A 50 0.64 -2.44 7.69
C ASP A 50 -0.13 -1.51 6.75
N GLY A 51 -0.55 -0.33 7.23
CA GLY A 51 -1.20 0.69 6.40
C GLY A 51 -0.23 1.31 5.38
N ALA A 52 1.00 1.59 5.79
CA ALA A 52 2.07 2.05 4.92
C ALA A 52 2.38 1.02 3.82
N ILE A 53 2.54 -0.25 4.20
CA ILE A 53 2.79 -1.34 3.25
C ILE A 53 1.62 -1.49 2.29
N ALA A 54 0.37 -1.47 2.77
CA ALA A 54 -0.80 -1.60 1.92
C ALA A 54 -0.90 -0.44 0.89
N ALA A 55 -0.64 0.80 1.33
CA ALA A 55 -0.64 1.97 0.45
C ALA A 55 0.47 1.87 -0.62
N VAL A 56 1.70 1.53 -0.25
CA VAL A 56 2.77 1.38 -1.25
C VAL A 56 2.48 0.22 -2.20
N SER A 57 1.94 -0.88 -1.68
CA SER A 57 1.61 -2.06 -2.50
C SER A 57 0.49 -1.81 -3.51
N SER A 58 -0.36 -0.79 -3.33
CA SER A 58 -1.34 -0.41 -4.36
C SER A 58 -0.71 0.21 -5.61
N PHE A 59 0.53 0.70 -5.50
CA PHE A 59 1.30 1.26 -6.63
C PHE A 59 2.36 0.27 -7.14
N GLU A 60 3.12 -0.33 -6.22
CA GLU A 60 4.28 -1.16 -6.52
C GLU A 60 3.93 -2.66 -6.72
N GLY A 61 2.72 -3.07 -6.37
CA GLY A 61 2.34 -4.48 -6.28
C GLY A 61 2.84 -5.14 -4.99
N ALA A 62 2.86 -6.48 -4.96
CA ALA A 62 3.23 -7.23 -3.76
C ALA A 62 4.73 -7.05 -3.41
N PRO A 63 5.10 -6.92 -2.11
CA PRO A 63 6.50 -6.95 -1.70
C PRO A 63 7.19 -8.24 -2.15
N VAL A 64 8.45 -8.11 -2.59
CA VAL A 64 9.31 -9.26 -2.93
C VAL A 64 10.17 -9.72 -1.75
N SER A 65 10.24 -8.90 -0.70
CA SER A 65 10.94 -9.22 0.55
C SER A 65 10.33 -8.47 1.72
N ASP A 66 10.31 -9.11 2.88
CA ASP A 66 9.88 -8.55 4.15
C ASP A 66 10.67 -9.26 5.26
N THR A 67 11.66 -8.58 5.83
CA THR A 67 12.64 -9.18 6.73
C THR A 67 12.88 -8.31 7.96
N GLY A 68 13.33 -8.95 9.05
CA GLY A 68 13.68 -8.27 10.30
C GLY A 68 12.49 -8.00 11.23
N THR A 69 12.77 -7.94 12.53
CA THR A 69 11.76 -7.73 13.59
C THR A 69 11.94 -6.41 14.32
N THR A 70 13.19 -6.03 14.61
CA THR A 70 13.53 -4.74 15.25
C THR A 70 13.70 -3.63 14.21
N CYS A 71 14.40 -3.96 13.12
CA CYS A 71 14.46 -3.17 11.91
C CYS A 71 13.80 -4.01 10.81
N ARG A 72 12.53 -3.74 10.53
CA ARG A 72 11.79 -4.43 9.48
C ARG A 72 12.03 -3.71 8.17
N VAL A 73 12.44 -4.45 7.14
CA VAL A 73 12.73 -3.93 5.81
C VAL A 73 11.81 -4.61 4.81
N VAL A 74 11.01 -3.81 4.10
CA VAL A 74 10.09 -4.28 3.07
C VAL A 74 10.58 -3.79 1.72
N GLY A 75 10.83 -4.72 0.79
CA GLY A 75 11.39 -4.43 -0.52
C GLY A 75 10.43 -4.77 -1.66
N TYR A 76 10.43 -3.95 -2.70
CA TYR A 76 9.60 -4.07 -3.90
C TYR A 76 10.44 -4.33 -5.16
N ALA A 77 9.80 -4.83 -6.21
CA ALA A 77 10.46 -5.21 -7.46
C ALA A 77 11.12 -4.03 -8.19
N SER A 78 10.62 -2.81 -8.00
CA SER A 78 11.21 -1.57 -8.52
C SER A 78 12.56 -1.21 -7.89
N GLY A 79 12.90 -1.83 -6.76
CA GLY A 79 14.07 -1.47 -5.95
C GLY A 79 13.74 -0.53 -4.79
N LEU A 80 12.48 -0.08 -4.64
CA LEU A 80 12.01 0.66 -3.47
C LEU A 80 12.15 -0.22 -2.22
N ARG A 81 12.71 0.36 -1.16
CA ARG A 81 12.77 -0.25 0.17
C ARG A 81 12.16 0.69 1.20
N LEU A 82 11.32 0.14 2.06
CA LEU A 82 10.78 0.79 3.25
C LEU A 82 11.47 0.22 4.48
N TYR A 83 11.83 1.08 5.42
CA TYR A 83 12.46 0.72 6.68
C TYR A 83 11.54 1.11 7.82
N PHE A 84 11.38 0.19 8.76
CA PHE A 84 10.58 0.37 9.95
C PHE A 84 11.42 0.02 11.16
N THR A 85 11.48 0.92 12.14
CA THR A 85 12.17 0.69 13.42
C THR A 85 11.12 0.54 14.53
N GLY A 86 11.15 -0.59 15.22
CA GLY A 86 10.08 -0.95 16.16
C GLY A 86 8.73 -1.00 15.46
N ASN A 87 7.80 -0.13 15.87
CA ASN A 87 6.43 -0.10 15.33
C ASN A 87 6.18 1.10 14.40
N ALA A 88 7.22 1.79 13.94
CA ALA A 88 7.10 3.00 13.15
C ALA A 88 7.92 2.94 11.87
N PHE A 89 7.43 3.64 10.84
CA PHE A 89 8.23 3.93 9.66
C PHE A 89 9.42 4.83 10.04
N SER A 90 10.62 4.47 9.56
CA SER A 90 11.84 5.21 9.84
C SER A 90 12.48 5.81 8.60
N ALA A 91 12.43 5.12 7.44
CA ALA A 91 13.02 5.60 6.20
C ALA A 91 12.48 4.91 4.96
N TRP A 92 12.78 5.48 3.79
CA TRP A 92 12.70 4.78 2.51
C TRP A 92 13.99 5.00 1.70
N SER A 93 14.29 4.08 0.79
CA SER A 93 15.37 4.23 -0.20
C SER A 93 14.92 3.77 -1.59
N TYR A 94 15.24 4.54 -2.62
CA TYR A 94 14.90 4.24 -4.02
C TYR A 94 15.89 4.94 -4.96
N ASP A 95 16.42 4.22 -5.95
CA ASP A 95 17.31 4.75 -7.00
C ASP A 95 18.45 5.67 -6.48
N GLY A 96 19.12 5.25 -5.40
CA GLY A 96 20.19 6.03 -4.77
C GLY A 96 19.74 7.21 -3.92
N ALA A 97 18.46 7.57 -3.93
CA ALA A 97 17.86 8.51 -3.00
C ALA A 97 17.42 7.81 -1.70
N THR A 98 17.40 8.56 -0.60
CA THR A 98 16.99 8.08 0.72
C THR A 98 16.41 9.24 1.52
N ALA A 99 15.37 8.98 2.30
CA ALA A 99 14.88 9.91 3.31
C ALA A 99 14.57 9.18 4.62
N GLY A 100 14.79 9.85 5.74
CA GLY A 100 14.63 9.29 7.09
C GLY A 100 15.89 8.61 7.64
N GLU A 101 15.71 7.84 8.71
CA GLU A 101 16.78 7.08 9.37
C GLU A 101 16.73 5.60 8.94
N VAL A 102 17.66 5.24 8.06
CA VAL A 102 17.81 3.85 7.60
C VAL A 102 18.38 3.01 8.73
N CYS A 103 17.64 1.98 9.12
CA CYS A 103 18.11 0.97 10.06
C CYS A 103 18.72 -0.22 9.31
N VAL A 104 19.55 -1.00 10.00
CA VAL A 104 20.12 -2.25 9.48
C VAL A 104 19.39 -3.43 10.14
N PRO A 105 18.83 -4.39 9.37
CA PRO A 105 18.07 -5.52 9.88
C PRO A 105 18.88 -6.50 10.74
#